data_AF-N1S034-F1
#
_entry.id   AF-N1S034-F1
#
_cell.length_a   1.000
_cell.length_b   1.000
_cell.length_c   1.000
_cell.angle_alpha   90.00
_cell.angle_beta   90.00
_cell.angle_gamma   90.00
#
_symmetry.space_group_name_H-M   'P 1'
#
loop_
_entity.id
_entity.type
_entity.pdbx_description
1 polymer ?
#
loop_
_entity_poly.entity_id
_entity_poly.type
_entity_poly.pdbx_seq_one_letter_code
_entity_poly.pdbx_strand_id
1 'polypeptide(L)'
;MRFSTMFTALVACVSTTSAAINWSLEKVSNPSADQADAYSRIENAMRLAAARYNRLGRATKTIRVSYVPGVPTADANFNGSLRFGSNRSYMSERTALHEISHTLGIGQTAAFDRKCAANDWRTATPLLQSWDGAGVRINCGGGHIWPYGLNYDNEWSETNANRHVQLVNAMIADGLQG
;
A
#
# COMPACT_ATOMS: atom_id res chain seq x y z
N MET A 1 2.56 -65.26 -4.35
CA MET A 1 1.92 -64.12 -3.66
C MET A 1 2.50 -62.85 -4.27
N ARG A 2 1.70 -62.06 -5.00
CA ARG A 2 2.15 -60.82 -5.66
C ARG A 2 1.76 -59.64 -4.77
N PHE A 3 2.74 -58.95 -4.20
CA PHE A 3 2.52 -57.70 -3.48
C PHE A 3 2.51 -56.54 -4.49
N SER A 4 1.34 -55.95 -4.70
CA SER A 4 1.21 -54.68 -5.43
C SER A 4 1.32 -53.53 -4.45
N THR A 5 2.41 -52.76 -4.52
CA THR A 5 2.59 -51.50 -3.82
C THR A 5 1.85 -50.39 -4.57
N MET A 6 0.74 -49.91 -3.99
CA MET A 6 0.07 -48.69 -4.43
C MET A 6 0.89 -47.47 -3.98
N PHE A 7 1.38 -46.69 -4.94
CA PHE A 7 1.92 -45.35 -4.68
C PHE A 7 0.76 -44.36 -4.57
N THR A 8 0.50 -43.83 -3.38
CA THR A 8 -0.44 -42.72 -3.17
C THR A 8 0.29 -41.41 -3.47
N ALA A 9 -0.07 -40.75 -4.57
CA ALA A 9 0.40 -39.39 -4.84
C ALA A 9 -0.33 -38.40 -3.94
N LEU A 10 0.37 -37.86 -2.94
CA LEU A 10 -0.07 -36.71 -2.16
C LEU A 10 0.03 -35.46 -3.04
N VAL A 11 -1.11 -34.98 -3.54
CA VAL A 11 -1.21 -33.63 -4.12
C VAL A 11 -1.16 -32.63 -2.97
N ALA A 12 0.01 -32.00 -2.78
CA ALA A 12 0.13 -30.87 -1.89
C ALA A 12 -0.59 -29.66 -2.52
N CYS A 13 -1.76 -29.29 -2.01
CA CYS A 13 -2.35 -27.99 -2.30
C CYS A 13 -1.44 -26.91 -1.70
N VAL A 14 -0.56 -26.33 -2.53
CA VAL A 14 0.19 -25.14 -2.15
C VAL A 14 -0.83 -24.01 -2.01
N SER A 15 -1.28 -23.76 -0.79
CA SER A 15 -2.03 -22.56 -0.46
C SER A 15 -1.09 -21.39 -0.64
N THR A 16 -1.09 -20.77 -1.82
CA THR A 16 -0.50 -19.45 -1.96
C THR A 16 -1.44 -18.52 -1.19
N THR A 17 -1.09 -18.21 0.06
CA THR A 17 -1.63 -17.00 0.68
C THR A 17 -1.14 -15.85 -0.19
N SER A 18 -1.91 -15.51 -1.22
CA SER A 18 -1.75 -14.23 -1.89
C SER A 18 -1.89 -13.20 -0.79
N ALA A 19 -0.83 -12.46 -0.55
CA ALA A 19 -1.00 -11.23 0.18
C ALA A 19 -2.09 -10.40 -0.48
N ALA A 20 -2.93 -9.75 0.34
CA ALA A 20 -4.10 -9.05 -0.15
C ALA A 20 -4.26 -7.73 0.60
N ILE A 21 -4.19 -6.65 -0.16
CA ILE A 21 -4.88 -5.41 0.17
C ILE A 21 -6.35 -5.61 -0.19
N ASN A 22 -7.15 -5.84 0.84
CA ASN A 22 -8.60 -5.90 0.76
C ASN A 22 -9.17 -4.54 1.17
N TRP A 23 -10.21 -4.09 0.50
CA TRP A 23 -10.84 -2.81 0.84
C TRP A 23 -12.34 -2.83 0.60
N SER A 24 -13.06 -1.99 1.34
CA SER A 24 -14.46 -1.66 1.10
C SER A 24 -14.65 -0.15 1.19
N LEU A 25 -15.53 0.40 0.35
CA LEU A 25 -15.94 1.80 0.42
C LEU A 25 -17.29 1.91 1.11
N GLU A 26 -17.35 2.68 2.18
CA GLU A 26 -18.59 3.05 2.85
C GLU A 26 -19.42 3.96 1.95
N LYS A 27 -20.66 3.55 1.68
CA LYS A 27 -21.63 4.28 0.86
C LYS A 27 -22.96 4.35 1.57
N VAL A 28 -23.58 5.52 1.51
CA VAL A 28 -24.99 5.69 1.87
C VAL A 28 -25.90 5.06 0.82
N SER A 29 -27.10 4.63 1.22
CA SER A 29 -28.05 3.94 0.32
C SER A 29 -28.62 4.82 -0.80
N ASN A 30 -28.75 6.13 -0.55
CA ASN A 30 -29.29 7.11 -1.50
C ASN A 30 -28.30 8.28 -1.65
N PRO A 31 -27.23 8.13 -2.45
CA PRO A 31 -26.19 9.15 -2.56
C PRO A 31 -26.68 10.40 -3.32
N SER A 32 -26.19 11.57 -2.91
CA SER A 32 -26.25 12.77 -3.74
C SER A 32 -25.41 12.62 -5.01
N ALA A 33 -25.58 13.52 -5.99
CA ALA A 33 -24.75 13.53 -7.19
C ALA A 33 -23.25 13.70 -6.87
N ASP A 34 -22.93 14.53 -5.87
CA ASP A 34 -21.56 14.71 -5.37
C ASP A 34 -21.01 13.39 -4.80
N GLN A 35 -21.76 12.74 -3.91
CA GLN A 35 -21.35 11.46 -3.31
C GLN A 35 -21.18 10.37 -4.37
N ALA A 36 -22.08 10.29 -5.36
CA ALA A 36 -21.98 9.31 -6.43
C ALA A 36 -20.71 9.49 -7.28
N ASP A 37 -20.38 10.73 -7.66
CA ASP A 37 -19.13 11.04 -8.38
C ASP A 37 -17.89 10.73 -7.53
N ALA A 38 -17.90 11.12 -6.24
CA ALA A 38 -16.80 10.80 -5.32
C ALA A 38 -16.59 9.30 -5.21
N TYR A 39 -17.66 8.53 -5.00
CA TYR A 39 -17.60 7.08 -4.86
C TYR A 39 -17.02 6.42 -6.10
N SER A 40 -17.47 6.80 -7.30
CA SER A 40 -16.96 6.22 -8.54
C SER A 40 -15.44 6.44 -8.70
N ARG A 41 -14.96 7.64 -8.37
CA ARG A 41 -13.52 7.98 -8.46
C ARG A 41 -12.70 7.26 -7.42
N ILE A 42 -13.17 7.24 -6.16
CA ILE A 42 -12.51 6.55 -5.05
C ILE A 42 -12.42 5.05 -5.34
N GLU A 43 -13.51 4.43 -5.83
CA GLU A 43 -13.49 3.02 -6.21
C GLU A 43 -12.49 2.74 -7.32
N ASN A 44 -12.41 3.59 -8.33
CA ASN A 44 -11.42 3.44 -9.39
C ASN A 44 -9.99 3.55 -8.85
N ALA A 45 -9.71 4.56 -8.03
CA ALA A 45 -8.41 4.77 -7.40
C ALA A 45 -7.99 3.59 -6.52
N MET A 46 -8.87 3.15 -5.61
CA MET A 46 -8.60 2.03 -4.69
C MET A 46 -8.48 0.70 -5.43
N ARG A 47 -9.29 0.46 -6.46
CA ARG A 47 -9.18 -0.73 -7.31
C ARG A 47 -7.81 -0.82 -7.97
N LEU A 48 -7.33 0.27 -8.57
CA LEU A 48 -6.02 0.31 -9.24
C LEU A 48 -4.88 0.14 -8.23
N ALA A 49 -4.90 0.89 -7.12
CA ALA A 49 -3.87 0.84 -6.09
C ALA A 49 -3.79 -0.55 -5.41
N ALA A 50 -4.93 -1.12 -5.02
CA ALA A 50 -4.99 -2.46 -4.44
C ALA A 50 -4.50 -3.53 -5.43
N ALA A 51 -4.92 -3.46 -6.70
CA ALA A 51 -4.42 -4.37 -7.74
C ALA A 51 -2.90 -4.26 -7.92
N ARG A 52 -2.33 -3.06 -7.83
CA ARG A 52 -0.88 -2.85 -7.92
C ARG A 52 -0.14 -3.44 -6.71
N TYR A 53 -0.64 -3.20 -5.49
CA TYR A 53 -0.10 -3.84 -4.28
C TYR A 53 -0.16 -5.36 -4.34
N ASN A 54 -1.28 -5.92 -4.79
CA ASN A 54 -1.47 -7.37 -4.89
C ASN A 54 -0.61 -8.00 -6.01
N ARG A 55 -0.27 -7.24 -7.06
CA ARG A 55 0.59 -7.71 -8.15
C ARG A 55 2.08 -7.66 -7.80
N LEU A 56 2.52 -6.63 -7.08
CA LEU A 56 3.96 -6.33 -6.91
C LEU A 56 4.48 -6.52 -5.48
N GLY A 57 3.59 -6.83 -4.53
CA GLY A 57 3.89 -6.89 -3.12
C GLY A 57 3.41 -8.15 -2.43
N ARG A 58 3.72 -8.22 -1.13
CA ARG A 58 3.26 -9.24 -0.19
C ARG A 58 2.60 -8.64 1.06
N ALA A 59 2.29 -7.34 1.04
CA ALA A 59 1.61 -6.65 2.14
C ALA A 59 0.15 -7.10 2.27
N THR A 60 -0.32 -7.27 3.51
CA THR A 60 -1.71 -7.59 3.82
C THR A 60 -2.34 -6.50 4.66
N LYS A 61 -3.55 -6.09 4.31
CA LYS A 61 -4.36 -5.14 5.10
C LYS A 61 -5.82 -5.24 4.68
N THR A 62 -6.72 -5.07 5.65
CA THR A 62 -8.14 -4.77 5.34
C THR A 62 -8.36 -3.29 5.59
N ILE A 63 -8.81 -2.57 4.57
CA ILE A 63 -8.93 -1.11 4.56
C ILE A 63 -10.40 -0.72 4.46
N ARG A 64 -10.86 0.13 5.39
CA ARG A 64 -12.19 0.74 5.35
C ARG A 64 -12.05 2.14 4.78
N VAL A 65 -12.57 2.31 3.59
CA VAL A 65 -12.50 3.56 2.83
C VAL A 65 -13.78 4.36 3.06
N SER A 66 -13.67 5.67 3.22
CA SER A 66 -14.84 6.56 3.32
C SER A 66 -14.63 7.87 2.57
N TYR A 67 -15.73 8.48 2.14
CA TYR A 67 -15.76 9.85 1.62
C TYR A 67 -16.17 10.81 2.73
N VAL A 68 -15.27 11.71 3.11
CA VAL A 68 -15.45 12.66 4.21
C VAL A 68 -15.12 14.06 3.71
N PRO A 69 -16.11 14.85 3.22
CA PRO A 69 -15.86 16.15 2.59
C PRO A 69 -15.04 17.15 3.43
N GLY A 70 -15.05 17.01 4.76
CA GLY A 70 -14.25 17.83 5.68
C GLY A 70 -12.76 17.48 5.77
N VAL A 71 -12.34 16.35 5.18
CA VAL A 71 -10.92 16.04 4.98
C VAL A 71 -10.40 16.91 3.82
N PRO A 72 -9.30 17.66 3.97
CA PRO A 72 -8.80 18.54 2.90
C PRO A 72 -8.35 17.80 1.63
N THR A 73 -7.73 16.62 1.80
CA THR A 73 -7.10 15.85 0.72
C THR A 73 -7.51 14.37 0.82
N ALA A 74 -6.68 13.56 1.47
CA ALA A 74 -6.96 12.22 1.95
C ALA A 74 -6.11 12.01 3.22
N ASP A 75 -6.50 11.06 4.06
CA ASP A 75 -5.68 10.62 5.19
C ASP A 75 -5.94 9.15 5.50
N ALA A 76 -5.00 8.54 6.21
CA ALA A 76 -5.09 7.15 6.61
C ALA A 76 -4.48 6.90 7.98
N ASN A 77 -4.91 5.81 8.60
CA ASN A 77 -4.40 5.35 9.88
C ASN A 77 -3.97 3.87 9.80
N PHE A 78 -2.98 3.50 10.61
CA PHE A 78 -2.49 2.12 10.66
C PHE A 78 -3.56 1.08 10.99
N ASN A 79 -4.63 1.49 11.68
CA ASN A 79 -5.80 0.64 11.97
C ASN A 79 -6.60 0.21 10.72
N GLY A 80 -6.25 0.72 9.53
CA GLY A 80 -6.92 0.39 8.26
C GLY A 80 -8.01 1.39 7.85
N SER A 81 -8.18 2.51 8.54
CA SER A 81 -9.04 3.59 8.04
C SER A 81 -8.32 4.40 6.96
N LEU A 82 -9.03 4.70 5.87
CA LEU A 82 -8.56 5.56 4.79
C LEU A 82 -9.72 6.46 4.36
N ARG A 83 -9.50 7.77 4.33
CA ARG A 83 -10.55 8.76 4.04
C ARG A 83 -10.13 9.64 2.87
N PHE A 84 -11.06 9.91 1.96
CA PHE A 84 -10.89 10.90 0.90
C PHE A 84 -11.77 12.12 1.16
N GLY A 85 -11.20 13.29 0.92
CA GLY A 85 -11.83 14.61 0.99
C GLY A 85 -12.68 14.96 -0.22
N SER A 86 -13.22 16.18 -0.23
CA SER A 86 -14.06 16.69 -1.32
C SER A 86 -13.30 16.95 -2.63
N ASN A 87 -11.98 17.19 -2.58
CA ASN A 87 -11.22 17.53 -3.77
C ASN A 87 -10.93 16.30 -4.66
N ARG A 88 -11.50 16.29 -5.87
CA ARG A 88 -11.40 15.19 -6.83
C ARG A 88 -9.99 14.94 -7.36
N SER A 89 -9.09 15.93 -7.32
CA SER A 89 -7.69 15.72 -7.74
C SER A 89 -6.98 14.68 -6.86
N TYR A 90 -7.41 14.52 -5.61
CA TYR A 90 -6.87 13.53 -4.68
C TYR A 90 -7.53 12.15 -4.80
N MET A 91 -8.60 11.98 -5.58
CA MET A 91 -9.23 10.67 -5.81
C MET A 91 -8.55 9.94 -6.97
N SER A 92 -7.23 9.75 -6.85
CA SER A 92 -6.36 9.18 -7.88
C SER A 92 -5.62 7.95 -7.35
N GLU A 93 -5.11 7.11 -8.27
CA GLU A 93 -4.30 5.95 -7.88
C GLU A 93 -3.06 6.36 -7.08
N ARG A 94 -2.42 7.48 -7.43
CA ARG A 94 -1.28 8.04 -6.68
C ARG A 94 -1.63 8.23 -5.21
N THR A 95 -2.71 8.97 -4.92
CA THR A 95 -3.13 9.21 -3.54
C THR A 95 -3.48 7.90 -2.86
N ALA A 96 -4.23 7.02 -3.51
CA ALA A 96 -4.60 5.74 -2.93
C ALA A 96 -3.36 4.90 -2.55
N LEU A 97 -2.33 4.84 -3.40
CA LEU A 97 -1.07 4.17 -3.06
C LEU A 97 -0.41 4.79 -1.83
N HIS A 98 -0.27 6.12 -1.82
CA HIS A 98 0.30 6.88 -0.71
C HIS A 98 -0.43 6.61 0.62
N GLU A 99 -1.76 6.71 0.62
CA GLU A 99 -2.56 6.50 1.82
C GLU A 99 -2.56 5.03 2.27
N ILE A 100 -2.59 4.06 1.34
CA ILE A 100 -2.42 2.64 1.70
C ILE A 100 -1.08 2.44 2.42
N SER A 101 -0.02 3.13 2.02
CA SER A 101 1.29 3.05 2.66
C SER A 101 1.28 3.48 4.14
N HIS A 102 0.45 4.47 4.49
CA HIS A 102 0.21 4.86 5.89
C HIS A 102 -0.52 3.75 6.66
N THR A 103 -1.52 3.09 6.06
CA THR A 103 -2.17 1.91 6.68
C THR A 103 -1.20 0.74 6.92
N LEU A 104 -0.06 0.74 6.20
CA LEU A 104 1.02 -0.24 6.30
C LEU A 104 2.17 0.21 7.20
N GLY A 105 2.07 1.38 7.84
CA GLY A 105 2.93 1.80 8.94
C GLY A 105 3.79 3.03 8.68
N ILE A 106 3.89 3.52 7.43
CA ILE A 106 4.62 4.76 7.15
C ILE A 106 4.00 5.90 7.95
N GLY A 107 4.79 6.58 8.79
CA GLY A 107 4.34 7.69 9.61
C GLY A 107 3.34 7.37 10.71
N GLN A 108 3.03 6.09 10.96
CA GLN A 108 1.96 5.69 11.89
C GLN A 108 2.42 4.79 13.03
N THR A 109 3.67 4.29 13.01
CA THR A 109 4.15 3.31 14.01
C THR A 109 5.47 3.75 14.64
N ALA A 110 5.71 3.33 15.89
CA ALA A 110 7.01 3.52 16.53
C ALA A 110 8.14 2.78 15.80
N ALA A 111 7.83 1.70 15.08
CA ALA A 111 8.81 1.01 14.25
C ALA A 111 9.27 1.87 13.07
N PHE A 112 8.34 2.59 12.42
CA PHE A 112 8.70 3.59 11.41
C PHE A 112 9.68 4.62 11.97
N ASP A 113 9.36 5.24 13.11
CA ASP A 113 10.22 6.28 13.70
C ASP A 113 11.62 5.74 14.04
N ARG A 114 11.69 4.56 14.66
CA ARG A 114 12.98 3.92 14.99
C ARG A 114 13.80 3.60 13.74
N LYS A 115 13.18 2.99 12.74
CA LYS A 115 13.85 2.62 11.49
C LYS A 115 14.29 3.84 10.68
N CYS A 116 13.50 4.90 10.68
CA CYS A 116 13.86 6.16 10.05
C CYS A 116 15.03 6.84 10.76
N ALA A 117 15.04 6.87 12.10
CA ALA A 117 16.11 7.45 12.89
C ALA A 117 17.44 6.68 12.74
N ALA A 118 17.39 5.34 12.74
CA ALA A 118 18.57 4.50 12.54
C ALA A 118 18.99 4.39 11.06
N ASN A 119 18.05 4.62 10.14
CA ASN A 119 18.20 4.44 8.71
C ASN A 119 18.69 3.03 8.32
N ASP A 120 18.24 2.02 9.07
CA ASP A 120 18.68 0.62 9.02
C ASP A 120 17.71 -0.27 8.22
N TRP A 121 17.44 0.16 7.00
CA TRP A 121 16.61 -0.58 6.05
C TRP A 121 17.43 -1.62 5.29
N ARG A 122 17.49 -2.84 5.84
CA ARG A 122 18.38 -3.93 5.37
C ARG A 122 18.05 -4.43 3.96
N THR A 123 16.78 -4.39 3.56
CA THR A 123 16.32 -4.80 2.24
C THR A 123 15.86 -3.61 1.40
N ALA A 124 15.24 -2.59 2.00
CA ALA A 124 14.72 -1.45 1.25
C ALA A 124 15.82 -0.52 0.72
N THR A 125 16.91 -0.29 1.47
CA THR A 125 18.03 0.54 0.99
C THR A 125 18.76 -0.11 -0.21
N PRO A 126 19.16 -1.39 -0.19
CA PRO A 126 19.74 -2.03 -1.37
C PRO A 126 18.81 -2.03 -2.58
N LEU A 127 17.50 -2.23 -2.37
CA LEU A 127 16.51 -2.15 -3.44
C LEU A 127 16.49 -0.75 -4.08
N LEU A 128 16.42 0.30 -3.25
CA LEU A 128 16.48 1.67 -3.71
C LEU A 128 17.77 1.97 -4.50
N GLN A 129 18.92 1.52 -3.97
CA GLN A 129 20.22 1.71 -4.63
C GLN A 129 20.34 0.97 -5.96
N SER A 130 19.62 -0.14 -6.13
CA SER A 130 19.57 -0.85 -7.42
C SER A 130 18.88 -0.04 -8.53
N TRP A 131 18.07 0.95 -8.15
CA TRP A 131 17.34 1.81 -9.08
C TRP A 131 18.03 3.14 -9.33
N ASP A 132 18.56 3.77 -8.28
CA ASP A 132 18.96 5.17 -8.30
C ASP A 132 20.47 5.36 -8.05
N GLY A 133 21.22 4.26 -7.95
CA GLY A 133 22.68 4.25 -7.83
C GLY A 133 23.18 4.06 -6.41
N ALA A 134 24.49 3.85 -6.27
CA ALA A 134 25.10 3.62 -4.97
C ALA A 134 24.99 4.85 -4.05
N GLY A 135 24.76 4.62 -2.76
CA GLY A 135 24.79 5.67 -1.74
C GLY A 135 23.48 6.44 -1.52
N VAL A 136 22.47 6.27 -2.38
CA VAL A 136 21.13 6.82 -2.09
C VAL A 136 20.53 6.19 -0.83
N ARG A 137 19.73 6.97 -0.11
CA ARG A 137 19.13 6.58 1.17
C ARG A 137 17.63 6.92 1.17
N ILE A 138 16.88 6.15 1.96
CA ILE A 138 15.49 6.48 2.29
C ILE A 138 15.52 7.59 3.33
N ASN A 139 14.92 8.73 3.02
CA ASN A 139 14.72 9.85 3.94
C ASN A 139 13.30 9.79 4.48
N CYS A 140 13.12 10.12 5.76
CA CYS A 140 11.81 10.21 6.38
C CYS A 140 11.58 11.60 6.96
N GLY A 141 10.34 12.09 6.92
CA GLY A 141 9.99 13.39 7.50
C GLY A 141 8.50 13.66 7.49
N GLY A 142 7.98 14.21 8.59
CA GLY A 142 6.55 14.58 8.70
C GLY A 142 5.58 13.42 8.47
N GLY A 143 5.97 12.19 8.79
CA GLY A 143 5.18 10.99 8.53
C GLY A 143 5.35 10.38 7.14
N HIS A 144 6.20 10.94 6.29
CA HIS A 144 6.39 10.51 4.90
C HIS A 144 7.79 9.95 4.64
N ILE A 145 7.96 9.36 3.46
CA ILE A 145 9.27 8.92 2.94
C ILE A 145 9.61 9.55 1.59
N TRP A 146 10.90 9.65 1.32
CA TRP A 146 11.47 9.95 0.00
C TRP A 146 12.71 9.10 -0.26
N PRO A 147 12.99 8.73 -1.51
CA PRO A 147 12.14 8.89 -2.69
C PRO A 147 10.96 7.89 -2.71
N TYR A 148 10.09 8.01 -3.71
CA TYR A 148 8.95 7.11 -3.97
C TYR A 148 7.87 7.07 -2.88
N GLY A 149 7.71 8.13 -2.07
CA GLY A 149 6.58 8.27 -1.16
C GLY A 149 5.25 8.63 -1.85
N LEU A 150 5.31 9.17 -3.07
CA LEU A 150 4.14 9.65 -3.84
C LEU A 150 3.35 10.76 -3.12
N ASN A 151 4.10 11.60 -2.41
CA ASN A 151 3.66 12.71 -1.57
C ASN A 151 3.09 13.87 -2.39
N TYR A 152 3.53 14.01 -3.65
CA TYR A 152 3.12 15.09 -4.55
C TYR A 152 2.73 14.55 -5.92
N ASP A 153 1.86 15.26 -6.64
CA ASP A 153 1.38 14.84 -7.97
C ASP A 153 2.51 14.69 -8.99
N ASN A 154 3.55 15.53 -8.91
CA ASN A 154 4.72 15.46 -9.79
C ASN A 154 5.64 14.25 -9.51
N GLU A 155 5.42 13.50 -8.43
CA GLU A 155 6.12 12.24 -8.17
C GLU A 155 5.48 11.05 -8.90
N TRP A 156 4.31 11.24 -9.53
CA TRP A 156 3.62 10.18 -10.25
C TRP A 156 4.29 9.81 -11.57
N SER A 157 4.52 8.50 -11.74
CA SER A 157 4.71 7.82 -13.02
C SER A 157 4.41 6.34 -12.82
N GLU A 158 4.16 5.58 -13.88
CA GLU A 158 3.96 4.12 -13.76
C GLU A 158 5.16 3.43 -13.09
N THR A 159 6.37 3.88 -13.41
CA THR A 159 7.61 3.41 -12.77
C THR A 159 7.63 3.74 -11.29
N ASN A 160 7.33 4.98 -10.91
CA ASN A 160 7.34 5.41 -9.52
C ASN A 160 6.24 4.74 -8.69
N ALA A 161 5.08 4.49 -9.29
CA ALA A 161 3.99 3.74 -8.66
C ALA A 161 4.41 2.29 -8.36
N ASN A 162 5.13 1.64 -9.27
CA ASN A 162 5.67 0.30 -9.04
C ASN A 162 6.76 0.31 -7.96
N ARG A 163 7.70 1.25 -8.05
CA ARG A 163 8.79 1.41 -7.08
C ARG A 163 8.26 1.73 -5.68
N HIS A 164 7.23 2.55 -5.55
CA HIS A 164 6.54 2.81 -4.28
C HIS A 164 6.08 1.51 -3.62
N VAL A 165 5.30 0.69 -4.33
CA VAL A 165 4.80 -0.58 -3.79
C VAL A 165 5.95 -1.51 -3.39
N GLN A 166 6.95 -1.65 -4.25
CA GLN A 166 8.10 -2.53 -4.00
C GLN A 166 8.93 -2.05 -2.80
N LEU A 167 9.15 -0.74 -2.68
CA LEU A 167 9.90 -0.13 -1.58
C LEU A 167 9.16 -0.28 -0.25
N VAL A 168 7.86 0.01 -0.21
CA VAL A 168 7.02 -0.20 0.98
C VAL A 168 7.07 -1.66 1.43
N ASN A 169 7.02 -2.61 0.49
CA ASN A 169 7.13 -4.04 0.83
C ASN A 169 8.50 -4.45 1.36
N ALA A 170 9.59 -3.88 0.85
CA ALA A 170 10.92 -4.09 1.41
C ALA A 170 11.03 -3.48 2.82
N MET A 171 10.46 -2.28 3.04
CA MET A 171 10.41 -1.69 4.38
C MET A 171 9.59 -2.56 5.36
N ILE A 172 8.49 -3.18 4.90
CA ILE A 172 7.74 -4.16 5.69
C ILE A 172 8.63 -5.36 6.05
N ALA A 173 9.39 -5.91 5.10
CA ALA A 173 10.33 -7.00 5.36
C ALA A 173 11.43 -6.62 6.35
N ASP A 174 11.78 -5.34 6.44
CA ASP A 174 12.73 -4.79 7.39
C ASP A 174 12.12 -4.50 8.78
N GLY A 175 10.80 -4.62 8.94
CA GLY A 175 10.10 -4.44 10.22
C GLY A 175 9.32 -3.13 10.38
N LEU A 176 8.83 -2.52 9.29
CA LEU A 176 8.03 -1.28 9.32
C LEU A 176 6.77 -1.32 10.19
N GLN A 177 6.07 -2.45 10.24
CA GLN A 177 4.67 -2.52 10.72
C GLN A 177 4.49 -2.43 12.24
N GLY A 178 5.56 -2.41 13.04
CA GLY A 178 5.46 -2.41 14.51
C GLY A 178 5.83 -3.74 15.11
#